data_AF-L1QJB9-F1
#
_entry.id   AF-L1QJB9-F1
#
_cell.length_a   1.000
_cell.length_b   1.000
_cell.length_c   1.000
_cell.angle_alpha   90.00
_cell.angle_beta   90.00
_cell.angle_gamma   90.00
#
_symmetry.space_group_name_H-M   'P 1'
#
loop_
_entity.id
_entity.type
_entity.pdbx_description
1 polymer ?
#
loop_
_entity_poly.entity_id
_entity_poly.type
_entity_poly.pdbx_seq_one_letter_code
_entity_poly.pdbx_strand_id
1 'polypeptide(L)' 'MVLINEIYQTIVKYQKENRFLPSVGNLCILVNLKSTASVHNNLAKLEKDGLIKIHNNTSRRIQIL' A
#
# COMPACT_ATOMS: atom_id res chain seq x y z
N MET A 1 9.67 -7.61 10.87
CA MET A 1 10.12 -6.80 9.71
C MET A 1 9.21 -7.18 8.55
N VAL A 2 8.26 -6.31 8.17
CA VAL A 2 7.34 -6.61 7.06
C VAL A 2 8.11 -6.42 5.76
N LEU A 3 8.05 -7.42 4.87
CA LEU A 3 8.69 -7.38 3.56
C LEU A 3 7.83 -6.57 2.58
N ILE A 4 8.48 -5.88 1.66
CA ILE A 4 7.83 -5.09 0.59
C ILE A 4 6.77 -5.92 -0.16
N ASN A 5 7.07 -7.20 -0.38
CA ASN A 5 6.17 -8.15 -1.03
C ASN A 5 4.84 -8.34 -0.26
N GLU A 6 4.87 -8.37 1.07
CA GLU A 6 3.66 -8.56 1.90
C GLU A 6 2.68 -7.40 1.73
N ILE A 7 3.19 -6.16 1.64
CA ILE A 7 2.37 -4.97 1.40
C ILE A 7 1.74 -5.06 0.01
N TYR A 8 2.52 -5.42 -1.02
CA TYR A 8 1.98 -5.58 -2.36
C TYR A 8 0.90 -6.66 -2.43
N GLN A 9 1.15 -7.85 -1.87
CA GLN A 9 0.17 -8.94 -1.81
C GLN A 9 -1.11 -8.53 -1.06
N THR A 10 -0.95 -7.78 0.03
CA THR A 10 -2.08 -7.25 0.80
C THR A 10 -2.91 -6.28 -0.04
N ILE A 11 -2.27 -5.39 -0.80
CA ILE A 11 -2.95 -4.46 -1.71
C ILE A 11 -3.74 -5.23 -2.78
N VAL A 12 -3.10 -6.21 -3.43
CA VAL A 12 -3.72 -7.03 -4.48
C VAL A 12 -4.90 -7.83 -3.94
N LYS A 13 -4.73 -8.49 -2.78
CA LYS A 13 -5.79 -9.24 -2.12
C LYS A 13 -6.95 -8.32 -1.74
N TYR A 14 -6.65 -7.17 -1.14
CA TYR A 14 -7.66 -6.21 -0.71
C TYR A 14 -8.45 -5.65 -1.90
N GLN A 15 -7.78 -5.36 -3.03
CA GLN A 15 -8.44 -4.94 -4.26
C GLN A 15 -9.36 -6.03 -4.81
N LYS A 16 -8.92 -7.29 -4.79
CA LYS A 16 -9.74 -8.42 -5.24
C LYS A 16 -10.99 -8.62 -4.38
N GLU A 17 -10.86 -8.45 -3.07
CA GLU A 17 -11.95 -8.65 -2.10
C GLU A 17 -12.92 -7.47 -2.07
N ASN A 18 -12.42 -6.23 -2.08
CA ASN A 18 -13.22 -5.03 -1.84
C ASN A 18 -13.55 -4.24 -3.11
N ARG A 19 -12.96 -4.61 -4.26
CA ARG A 19 -13.00 -3.86 -5.55
C ARG A 19 -12.42 -2.44 -5.49
N PHE A 20 -11.82 -2.03 -4.38
CA PHE A 20 -11.11 -0.76 -4.23
C PHE A 20 -9.76 -0.98 -3.53
N LEU A 21 -8.86 -0.03 -3.73
CA LEU A 21 -7.50 -0.11 -3.20
C LEU A 21 -7.48 0.34 -1.73
N PRO A 22 -6.69 -0.31 -0.87
CA PRO A 22 -6.60 0.07 0.53
C PRO A 22 -5.86 1.40 0.68
N SER A 23 -6.32 2.23 1.61
CA SER A 23 -5.57 3.42 2.06
C SER A 23 -4.36 3.01 2.91
N VAL A 24 -3.37 3.89 3.05
CA VAL A 24 -2.19 3.68 3.93
C VAL A 24 -2.60 3.28 5.36
N GLY A 25 -3.68 3.86 5.90
CA GLY A 25 -4.23 3.49 7.21
C GLY A 25 -4.76 2.06 7.25
N ASN A 26 -5.52 1.64 6.24
CA ASN A 26 -5.99 0.25 6.12
C ASN A 26 -4.82 -0.71 5.96
N LEU A 27 -3.81 -0.35 5.17
CA LEU A 27 -2.60 -1.16 5.05
C LEU A 27 -1.90 -1.34 6.40
N CYS A 28 -1.75 -0.27 7.17
CA CYS A 28 -1.16 -0.34 8.51
C CYS A 28 -1.88 -1.36 9.41
N ILE A 29 -3.22 -1.38 9.35
CA ILE A 29 -4.05 -2.32 10.11
C ILE A 29 -3.92 -3.75 9.55
N LEU A 30 -4.01 -3.91 8.23
CA LEU A 30 -3.98 -5.22 7.55
C LEU A 30 -2.63 -5.94 7.73
N VAL A 31 -1.52 -5.19 7.69
CA VAL A 31 -0.18 -5.75 7.93
C VAL A 31 0.25 -5.68 9.39
N ASN A 32 -0.66 -5.31 10.30
CA ASN A 32 -0.47 -5.20 11.74
C ASN A 32 0.81 -4.40 12.13
N LEU A 33 1.06 -3.30 11.43
CA LEU A 33 2.21 -2.44 11.68
C LEU A 33 1.85 -1.39 12.73
N LYS A 34 2.75 -1.22 13.71
CA LYS A 34 2.63 -0.17 14.74
C LYS A 34 2.94 1.23 14.22
N SER A 35 3.57 1.35 13.04
CA SER A 35 3.99 2.63 12.49
C SER A 35 3.66 2.75 11.01
N THR A 36 2.92 3.80 10.66
CA THR A 36 2.60 4.19 9.28
C THR A 36 3.87 4.59 8.50
N ALA A 37 4.94 5.00 9.18
CA ALA A 37 6.21 5.35 8.54
C ALA A 37 6.85 4.17 7.80
N SER A 38 6.77 2.97 8.38
CA SER A 38 7.24 1.75 7.72
C SER A 38 6.44 1.45 6.45
N VAL A 39 5.12 1.67 6.47
CA VAL A 39 4.28 1.51 5.28
C VAL A 39 4.66 2.52 4.21
N HIS A 40 4.85 3.80 4.57
CA HIS A 40 5.27 4.84 3.63
C HIS A 40 6.60 4.52 2.95
N ASN A 41 7.59 4.03 3.68
CA ASN A 41 8.89 3.65 3.11
C ASN A 41 8.77 2.50 2.10
N ASN A 42 7.94 1.49 2.42
CA ASN A 42 7.70 0.37 1.51
C ASN A 42 6.92 0.80 0.27
N LEU A 43 5.89 1.64 0.44
CA LEU A 43 5.10 2.19 -0.67
C LEU A 43 5.96 3.06 -1.60
N ALA A 44 6.84 3.90 -1.05
CA ALA A 44 7.78 4.69 -1.85
C ALA A 44 8.73 3.81 -2.67
N LYS A 45 9.13 2.66 -2.11
CA LYS A 45 9.94 1.69 -2.86
C LYS A 45 9.14 0.99 -3.96
N LEU A 46 7.90 0.59 -3.69
CA LEU A 46 7.00 0.03 -4.72
C LEU A 46 6.71 1.03 -5.84
N GLU A 47 6.60 2.32 -5.52
CA GLU A 47 6.45 3.39 -6.51
C GLU A 47 7.72 3.57 -7.33
N LYS A 48 8.89 3.56 -6.68
CA LYS A 48 10.18 3.60 -7.37
C LYS A 48 10.38 2.39 -8.29
N ASP A 49 9.89 1.22 -7.89
CA ASP A 49 9.94 -0.02 -8.67
C ASP A 49 8.87 -0.03 -9.78
N GLY A 50 8.00 0.98 -9.87
CA GLY A 50 6.99 1.12 -10.93
C GLY A 50 5.78 0.19 -10.77
N LEU A 51 5.59 -0.40 -9.59
CA LEU A 51 4.49 -1.34 -9.31
C LEU A 51 3.20 -0.61 -8.89
N ILE A 52 3.35 0.54 -8.24
CA ILE A 52 2.22 1.37 -7.79
C ILE A 52 2.48 2.85 -8.06
N LYS A 53 1.42 3.64 -8.08
CA LYS A 53 1.49 5.10 -8.15
C LYS A 53 0.65 5.72 -7.06
N ILE A 54 1.21 6.69 -6.33
CA ILE A 54 0.52 7.32 -5.21
C ILE A 54 0.11 8.74 -5.61
N HIS A 55 -1.19 8.99 -5.67
CA HIS A 55 -1.71 10.32 -5.99
C HIS A 55 -1.89 11.15 -4.72
N ASN A 56 -1.01 12.15 -4.53
CA ASN A 56 -1.00 13.01 -3.34
C ASN A 56 -2.10 14.10 -3.33
N ASN A 57 -2.75 14.38 -4.47
CA ASN A 57 -3.58 15.58 -4.65
C ASN A 57 -5.08 15.38 -4.31
N THR A 58 -5.56 14.14 -4.27
CA THR A 58 -6.97 13.82 -3.92
C THR A 58 -6.99 12.48 -3.22
N SER A 59 -7.15 12.49 -1.89
CA SER A 59 -7.38 11.31 -1.04
C SER A 59 -6.55 10.08 -1.39
N ARG A 60 -5.20 10.19 -1.31
CA ARG A 60 -4.26 9.05 -1.18
C ARG A 60 -4.64 7.83 -2.03
N ARG A 61 -4.98 8.04 -3.31
CA ARG A 61 -5.30 6.94 -4.21
C ARG A 61 -3.99 6.26 -4.59
N ILE A 62 -3.80 5.05 -4.08
CA ILE A 62 -2.85 4.10 -4.62
C ILE A 62 -3.47 3.57 -5.90
N GLN A 63 -2.71 3.52 -6.98
CA GLN A 63 -3.06 2.82 -8.22
C GLN A 63 -2.00 1.75 -8.46
N ILE A 64 -2.41 0.52 -8.76
CA ILE A 64 -1.50 -0.51 -9.26
C ILE A 64 -1.29 -0.28 -10.76
N LEU A 65 -0.04 -0.33 -11.22
CA LEU A 65 0.33 -0.16 -12.64
C LEU A 65 0.42 -1.50 -13.37
#